data_AF-A0A1Q7SP76-F1
#
_entry.id   AF-A0A1Q7SP76-F1
#
_cell.length_a   1.000
_cell.length_b   1.000
_cell.length_c   1.000
_cell.angle_alpha   90.00
_cell.angle_beta   90.00
_cell.angle_gamma   90.00
#
_symmetry.space_group_name_H-M   'P 1'
#
loop_
_entity.id
_entity.type
_entity.pdbx_description
1 polymer ?
#
loop_
_entity_poly.entity_id
_entity_poly.type
_entity_poly.pdbx_seq_one_letter_code
_entity_poly.pdbx_strand_id
1 'polypeptide(L)'
;MPISGTSDTHTEDYWSKHFSYLKQLIEENGKLEARQSGPLRGEVIDSIISDLLCSPIVVADLTDMNPNVYWELGVRHSLTNRTIMIAEHGKKPLPFDLGHYTILFYHEERLKEMEFRRQFREALEDCLVNPCRPDSPVLNALSGRGSLSWRLQHAETLQRLDALLSELNTHKESYGHLQEIYERHPKHEKLRTFPAFRFRTPATELLITHRHVEGSEVLYDFAETYYENMIKTNESITLWPAQQADVEKYLSENLSLISRTIDGFIGLVKSARQRVSEAVA
;
A
#
# COMPACT_ATOMS: atom_id res chain seq x y z
N MET A 1 21.44 4.12 -13.09
CA MET A 1 22.72 4.40 -13.80
C MET A 1 22.44 5.34 -14.97
N PRO A 2 23.42 6.10 -15.48
CA PRO A 2 23.20 6.97 -16.63
C PRO A 2 22.73 6.20 -17.88
N ILE A 3 21.81 6.80 -18.65
CA ILE A 3 21.31 6.25 -19.92
C ILE A 3 22.13 6.79 -21.10
N SER A 4 22.59 8.05 -21.00
CA SER A 4 23.43 8.70 -21.99
C SER A 4 24.88 8.79 -21.52
N GLY A 5 25.80 9.04 -22.46
CA GLY A 5 27.20 9.33 -22.14
C GLY A 5 27.33 10.48 -21.12
N THR A 6 28.25 10.33 -20.18
CA THR A 6 28.49 11.26 -19.06
C THR A 6 29.86 11.92 -19.10
N SER A 7 30.81 11.32 -19.82
CA SER A 7 32.16 11.85 -20.04
C SER A 7 32.75 11.26 -21.32
N ASP A 8 33.92 11.76 -21.74
CA ASP A 8 34.62 11.23 -22.92
C ASP A 8 35.02 9.75 -22.76
N THR A 9 35.19 9.29 -21.52
CA THR A 9 35.50 7.89 -21.20
C THR A 9 34.25 7.04 -20.96
N HIS A 10 33.16 7.64 -20.49
CA HIS A 10 31.89 6.96 -20.23
C HIS A 10 30.86 7.34 -21.27
N THR A 11 30.99 6.72 -22.43
CA THR A 11 30.06 6.87 -23.56
C THR A 11 28.78 6.07 -23.34
N GLU A 12 27.79 6.25 -24.22
CA GLU A 12 26.57 5.45 -24.23
C GLU A 12 26.84 3.94 -24.39
N ASP A 13 27.84 3.57 -25.20
CA ASP A 13 28.27 2.18 -25.38
C ASP A 13 28.90 1.61 -24.10
N TYR A 14 29.67 2.41 -23.37
CA TYR A 14 30.19 2.02 -22.05
C TYR A 14 29.04 1.68 -21.11
N TRP A 15 28.05 2.57 -20.98
CA TRP A 15 26.92 2.37 -20.08
C TRP A 15 26.06 1.15 -20.48
N SER A 16 25.89 0.91 -21.78
CA SER A 16 25.18 -0.27 -22.30
C SER A 16 25.91 -1.58 -21.95
N LYS A 17 27.24 -1.61 -22.07
CA LYS A 17 28.07 -2.75 -21.66
C LYS A 17 28.07 -2.95 -20.16
N HIS A 18 28.17 -1.87 -19.40
CA HIS A 18 28.13 -1.91 -17.93
C HIS A 18 26.77 -2.43 -17.42
N PHE A 19 25.66 -1.99 -18.04
CA PHE A 19 24.34 -2.54 -17.74
C PHE A 19 24.27 -4.05 -18.02
N SER A 20 24.74 -4.49 -19.18
CA SER A 20 24.75 -5.92 -19.55
C SER A 20 25.55 -6.76 -18.56
N TYR A 21 26.66 -6.20 -18.07
CA TYR A 21 27.47 -6.81 -17.03
C TYR A 21 26.72 -6.95 -15.70
N LEU A 22 26.15 -5.86 -15.18
CA LEU A 22 25.37 -5.89 -13.94
C LEU A 22 24.15 -6.79 -14.06
N LYS A 23 23.48 -6.77 -15.21
CA LYS A 23 22.33 -7.62 -15.51
C LYS A 23 22.68 -9.10 -15.33
N GLN A 24 23.80 -9.54 -15.91
CA GLN A 24 24.27 -10.91 -15.74
C GLN A 24 24.51 -11.24 -14.27
N LEU A 25 25.18 -10.36 -13.51
CA LEU A 25 25.43 -10.58 -12.08
C LEU A 25 24.15 -10.70 -11.23
N ILE A 26 23.12 -9.92 -11.55
CA ILE A 26 21.84 -9.94 -10.84
C ILE A 26 21.07 -11.21 -11.18
N GLU A 27 21.00 -11.56 -12.46
CA GLU A 27 20.22 -12.69 -12.98
C GLU A 27 20.87 -14.05 -12.69
N GLU A 28 22.19 -14.09 -12.42
CA GLU A 28 22.90 -15.28 -11.93
C GLU A 28 22.27 -15.86 -10.64
N ASN A 29 21.56 -15.05 -9.85
CA ASN A 29 20.86 -15.50 -8.64
C ASN A 29 19.54 -16.25 -8.95
N GLY A 30 19.06 -16.20 -10.20
CA GLY A 30 17.87 -16.92 -10.68
C GLY A 30 16.52 -16.46 -10.11
N LYS A 31 16.53 -15.48 -9.20
CA LYS A 31 15.35 -14.95 -8.49
C LYS A 31 14.92 -13.56 -8.96
N LEU A 32 15.79 -12.86 -9.67
CA LEU A 32 15.63 -11.46 -10.04
C LEU A 32 15.87 -11.30 -11.53
N GLU A 33 15.10 -10.43 -12.16
CA GLU A 33 15.31 -9.96 -13.53
C GLU A 33 15.78 -8.51 -13.46
N ALA A 34 16.88 -8.20 -14.16
CA ALA A 34 17.42 -6.84 -14.16
C ALA A 34 16.92 -6.06 -15.37
N ARG A 35 16.33 -4.90 -15.08
CA ARG A 35 15.80 -3.95 -16.07
C ARG A 35 16.43 -2.59 -15.83
N GLN A 36 16.77 -1.91 -16.91
CA GLN A 36 17.14 -0.51 -16.85
C GLN A 36 15.86 0.32 -16.80
N SER A 37 15.81 1.36 -15.96
CA SER A 37 14.73 2.34 -16.02
C SER A 37 14.77 3.00 -17.40
N GLY A 38 13.67 2.91 -18.14
CA GLY A 38 13.64 3.33 -19.54
C GLY A 38 12.22 3.57 -20.05
N PRO A 39 12.02 4.54 -20.96
CA PRO A 39 10.68 4.92 -21.41
C PRO A 39 10.08 3.85 -22.33
N LEU A 40 8.92 3.29 -21.96
CA LEU A 40 8.16 2.38 -22.81
C LEU A 40 7.11 3.12 -23.69
N ARG A 41 6.55 4.26 -23.22
CA ARG A 41 5.74 5.30 -23.91
C ARG A 41 4.96 6.11 -22.85
N GLY A 42 4.94 7.45 -22.92
CA GLY A 42 4.19 8.33 -21.99
C GLY A 42 5.05 9.43 -21.32
N GLU A 43 4.48 10.16 -20.35
CA GLU A 43 5.23 11.10 -19.49
C GLU A 43 6.33 10.34 -18.75
N VAL A 44 7.57 10.58 -19.16
CA VAL A 44 8.76 9.77 -18.85
C VAL A 44 8.96 9.60 -17.33
N ILE A 45 8.60 10.62 -16.55
CA ILE A 45 8.89 10.70 -15.12
C ILE A 45 8.00 9.76 -14.30
N ASP A 46 6.71 9.64 -14.62
CA ASP A 46 5.77 8.81 -13.87
C ASP A 46 6.13 7.32 -13.92
N SER A 47 6.58 6.86 -15.10
CA SER A 47 7.07 5.49 -15.27
C SER A 47 8.33 5.22 -14.44
N ILE A 48 9.26 6.16 -14.39
CA ILE A 48 10.48 6.04 -13.58
C ILE A 48 10.13 6.00 -12.09
N ILE A 49 9.26 6.90 -11.62
CA ILE A 49 8.82 6.90 -10.20
C ILE A 49 8.14 5.58 -9.86
N SER A 50 7.29 5.06 -10.75
CA SER A 50 6.63 3.76 -10.58
C SER A 50 7.64 2.62 -10.49
N ASP A 51 8.64 2.59 -11.38
CA ASP A 51 9.71 1.59 -11.34
C ASP A 51 10.53 1.69 -10.05
N LEU A 52 10.87 2.90 -9.60
CA LEU A 52 11.60 3.13 -8.34
C LEU A 52 10.78 2.71 -7.12
N LEU A 53 9.46 2.82 -7.15
CA LEU A 53 8.57 2.39 -6.05
C LEU A 53 8.38 0.87 -6.05
N CYS A 54 8.07 0.28 -7.21
CA CYS A 54 7.64 -1.10 -7.32
C CYS A 54 8.81 -2.09 -7.41
N SER A 55 10.01 -1.65 -7.79
CA SER A 55 11.17 -2.53 -7.87
C SER A 55 11.58 -3.03 -6.47
N PRO A 56 11.78 -4.35 -6.29
CA PRO A 56 12.13 -4.91 -4.99
C PRO A 56 13.51 -4.42 -4.53
N ILE A 57 14.45 -4.26 -5.45
CA ILE A 57 15.80 -3.76 -5.21
C ILE A 57 16.12 -2.74 -6.31
N VAL A 58 16.75 -1.63 -5.95
CA VAL A 58 17.27 -0.65 -6.90
C VAL A 58 18.79 -0.58 -6.78
N VAL A 59 19.49 -0.64 -7.91
CA VAL A 59 20.94 -0.45 -7.98
C VAL A 59 21.22 0.92 -8.58
N ALA A 60 21.86 1.80 -7.79
CA ALA A 60 22.16 3.16 -8.19
C ALA A 60 23.66 3.32 -8.44
N ASP A 61 24.03 3.57 -9.70
CA ASP A 61 25.41 3.85 -10.10
C ASP A 61 25.71 5.35 -10.06
N LEU A 62 26.51 5.76 -9.09
CA LEU A 62 26.81 7.15 -8.77
C LEU A 62 28.04 7.70 -9.50
N THR A 63 28.62 6.90 -10.39
CA THR A 63 29.78 7.27 -11.19
C THR A 63 29.50 8.54 -12.01
N ASP A 64 30.56 9.34 -12.21
CA ASP A 64 30.55 10.65 -12.87
C ASP A 64 29.68 11.75 -12.23
N MET A 65 29.01 11.48 -11.12
CA MET A 65 28.13 12.44 -10.43
C MET A 65 26.90 12.84 -11.25
N ASN A 66 26.28 11.90 -11.97
CA ASN A 66 25.15 12.20 -12.86
C ASN A 66 23.91 12.72 -12.08
N PRO A 67 23.46 13.98 -12.30
CA PRO A 67 22.35 14.57 -11.53
C PRO A 67 21.04 13.79 -11.59
N ASN A 68 20.73 13.12 -12.71
CA ASN A 68 19.50 12.34 -12.85
C ASN A 68 19.54 11.12 -11.93
N VAL A 69 20.67 10.44 -11.82
CA VAL A 69 20.81 9.28 -10.92
C VAL A 69 20.69 9.72 -9.45
N TYR A 70 21.23 10.88 -9.08
CA TYR A 70 21.04 11.42 -7.73
C TYR A 70 19.59 11.79 -7.44
N TRP A 71 18.87 12.32 -8.42
CA TRP A 71 17.45 12.59 -8.29
C TRP A 71 16.65 11.30 -8.08
N GLU A 72 16.87 10.28 -8.91
CA GLU A 72 16.25 8.95 -8.77
C GLU A 72 16.59 8.29 -7.43
N LEU A 73 17.84 8.40 -6.99
CA LEU A 73 18.29 7.92 -5.68
C LEU A 73 17.54 8.62 -4.54
N GLY A 74 17.38 9.95 -4.61
CA GLY A 74 16.62 10.72 -3.63
C GLY A 74 15.16 10.26 -3.55
N VAL A 75 14.50 10.07 -4.70
CA VAL A 75 13.13 9.55 -4.77
C VAL A 75 13.05 8.16 -4.15
N ARG A 76 13.92 7.23 -4.55
CA ARG A 76 13.97 5.87 -3.99
C ARG A 76 14.18 5.90 -2.47
N HIS A 77 15.15 6.68 -2.00
CA HIS A 77 15.47 6.85 -0.58
C HIS A 77 14.28 7.36 0.23
N SER A 78 13.37 8.15 -0.35
CA SER A 78 12.16 8.61 0.33
C SER A 78 11.05 7.58 0.38
N LEU A 79 10.96 6.68 -0.61
CA LEU A 79 9.83 5.77 -0.77
C LEU A 79 10.03 4.42 -0.07
N THR A 80 11.20 3.80 -0.22
CA THR A 80 11.42 2.38 0.10
C THR A 80 12.88 2.05 0.42
N ASN A 81 13.12 1.04 1.25
CA ASN A 81 14.45 0.45 1.48
C ASN A 81 14.90 -0.40 0.28
N ARG A 82 16.08 -1.03 0.39
CA ARG A 82 16.69 -1.97 -0.58
C ARG A 82 17.26 -1.24 -1.79
N THR A 83 18.26 -0.42 -1.53
CA THR A 83 19.01 0.37 -2.49
C THR A 83 20.49 0.04 -2.36
N ILE A 84 21.07 -0.49 -3.44
CA ILE A 84 22.51 -0.78 -3.51
C ILE A 84 23.16 0.35 -4.28
N MET A 85 24.03 1.10 -3.62
CA MET A 85 24.81 2.16 -4.26
C MET A 85 26.15 1.60 -4.74
N ILE A 86 26.48 1.86 -5.99
CA ILE A 86 27.75 1.48 -6.60
C ILE A 86 28.42 2.72 -7.20
N ALA A 87 29.74 2.69 -7.32
CA ALA A 87 30.51 3.73 -8.00
C ALA A 87 31.84 3.17 -8.52
N GLU A 88 32.37 3.77 -9.57
CA GLU A 88 33.72 3.44 -10.03
C GLU A 88 34.77 3.99 -9.06
N HIS A 89 35.73 3.14 -8.70
CA HIS A 89 36.82 3.53 -7.81
C HIS A 89 37.70 4.64 -8.43
N GLY A 90 38.11 5.62 -7.61
CA GLY A 90 39.09 6.64 -8.01
C GLY A 90 38.53 7.78 -8.87
N LYS A 91 37.21 7.82 -9.10
CA LYS A 91 36.53 8.97 -9.70
C LYS A 91 36.26 10.07 -8.67
N LYS A 92 35.50 11.09 -9.08
CA LYS A 92 35.15 12.26 -8.27
C LYS A 92 34.69 11.84 -6.86
N PRO A 93 35.06 12.63 -5.83
CA PRO A 93 34.61 12.34 -4.47
C PRO A 93 33.08 12.37 -4.41
N LEU A 94 32.52 11.38 -3.74
CA LEU A 94 31.08 11.28 -3.51
C LEU A 94 30.60 12.42 -2.59
N PRO A 95 29.33 12.86 -2.69
CA PRO A 95 28.79 13.88 -1.80
C PRO A 95 28.89 13.46 -0.33
N PHE A 96 29.11 14.45 0.55
CA PHE A 96 29.20 14.23 1.99
C PHE A 96 27.98 13.51 2.56
N ASP A 97 26.78 13.83 2.06
CA ASP A 97 25.51 13.24 2.51
C ASP A 97 25.42 11.72 2.32
N LEU A 98 26.19 11.15 1.39
CA LEU A 98 26.27 9.70 1.15
C LEU A 98 27.54 9.07 1.74
N GLY A 99 28.48 9.86 2.26
CA GLY A 99 29.79 9.38 2.71
C GLY A 99 29.75 8.42 3.91
N HIS A 100 28.62 8.37 4.63
CA HIS A 100 28.39 7.45 5.75
C HIS A 100 27.67 6.15 5.36
N TYR A 101 27.28 6.02 4.09
CA TYR A 101 26.57 4.85 3.58
C TYR A 101 27.49 3.90 2.85
N THR A 102 27.10 2.63 2.81
CA THR A 102 27.87 1.61 2.09
C THR A 102 27.72 1.85 0.60
N ILE A 103 28.85 2.07 -0.07
CA ILE A 103 28.95 2.21 -1.52
C ILE A 103 29.95 1.17 -2.00
N LEU A 104 29.52 0.33 -2.94
CA LEU A 104 30.36 -0.71 -3.50
C LEU A 104 31.16 -0.15 -4.67
N PHE A 105 32.48 -0.30 -4.61
CA PHE A 105 33.36 0.24 -5.64
C PHE A 105 33.76 -0.83 -6.65
N TYR A 106 33.46 -0.62 -7.93
CA TYR A 106 33.93 -1.48 -9.03
C TYR A 106 35.22 -0.92 -9.66
N HIS A 107 36.00 -1.78 -10.31
CA HIS A 107 37.33 -1.44 -10.82
C HIS A 107 37.69 -2.27 -12.05
N GLU A 108 38.47 -1.70 -12.97
CA GLU A 108 38.99 -2.44 -14.13
C GLU A 108 40.02 -3.54 -13.77
N GLU A 109 40.54 -3.54 -12.53
CA GLU A 109 41.53 -4.51 -12.08
C GLU A 109 40.86 -5.83 -11.67
N ARG A 110 41.26 -6.93 -12.31
CA ARG A 110 40.64 -8.26 -12.13
C ARG A 110 40.49 -8.73 -10.67
N LEU A 111 41.45 -8.44 -9.80
CA LEU A 111 41.39 -8.85 -8.38
C LEU A 111 40.33 -8.05 -7.60
N LYS A 112 40.28 -6.74 -7.82
CA LYS A 112 39.28 -5.85 -7.20
C LYS A 112 37.88 -6.12 -7.76
N GLU A 113 37.80 -6.53 -9.02
CA GLU A 113 36.55 -6.92 -9.66
C GLU A 113 35.92 -8.17 -9.04
N MET A 114 36.73 -9.17 -8.67
CA MET A 114 36.24 -10.36 -7.96
C MET A 114 35.67 -10.00 -6.57
N GLU A 115 36.30 -9.04 -5.89
CA GLU A 115 35.85 -8.53 -4.60
C GLU A 115 34.53 -7.75 -4.73
N PHE A 116 34.42 -6.87 -5.74
CA PHE A 116 33.15 -6.20 -6.05
C PHE A 116 32.02 -7.20 -6.28
N ARG A 117 32.23 -8.23 -7.11
CA ARG A 117 31.22 -9.27 -7.36
C ARG A 117 30.78 -9.99 -6.09
N ARG A 118 31.72 -10.25 -5.16
CA ARG A 118 31.41 -10.88 -3.88
C ARG A 118 30.54 -9.96 -3.02
N GLN A 119 30.97 -8.73 -2.81
CA GLN A 119 30.25 -7.73 -2.03
C GLN A 119 28.86 -7.41 -2.62
N PHE A 120 28.78 -7.33 -3.95
CA PHE A 120 27.52 -7.06 -4.65
C PHE A 120 26.51 -8.18 -4.46
N ARG A 121 26.95 -9.45 -4.53
CA ARG A 121 26.08 -10.60 -4.22
C ARG A 121 25.63 -10.60 -2.77
N GLU A 122 26.53 -10.32 -1.83
CA GLU A 122 26.18 -10.22 -0.40
C GLU A 122 25.15 -9.10 -0.15
N ALA A 123 25.31 -7.95 -0.80
CA ALA A 123 24.35 -6.85 -0.70
C ALA A 123 22.98 -7.20 -1.31
N LEU A 124 22.95 -7.90 -2.45
CA LEU A 124 21.71 -8.41 -3.04
C LEU A 124 21.01 -9.40 -2.10
N GLU A 125 21.75 -10.35 -1.52
CA GLU A 125 21.21 -11.31 -0.57
C GLU A 125 20.70 -10.64 0.70
N ASP A 126 21.42 -9.65 1.25
CA ASP A 126 20.95 -8.87 2.41
C ASP A 126 19.64 -8.14 2.11
N CYS A 127 19.51 -7.52 0.93
CA CYS A 127 18.27 -6.85 0.51
C CYS A 127 17.08 -7.82 0.40
N LEU A 128 17.32 -9.08 0.04
CA LEU A 128 16.29 -10.11 -0.06
C LEU A 128 15.91 -10.68 1.31
N VAL A 129 16.89 -10.92 2.18
CA VAL A 129 16.70 -11.52 3.50
C VAL A 129 16.16 -10.49 4.50
N ASN A 130 16.61 -9.23 4.42
CA ASN A 130 16.32 -8.16 5.37
C ASN A 130 15.62 -6.95 4.69
N PRO A 131 14.41 -7.11 4.13
CA PRO A 131 13.79 -6.08 3.28
C PRO A 131 13.40 -4.77 4.00
N CYS A 132 13.31 -4.82 5.33
CA CYS A 132 12.94 -3.66 6.16
C CYS A 132 14.15 -2.94 6.74
N ARG A 133 15.38 -3.40 6.47
CA ARG A 133 16.59 -2.77 6.99
C ARG A 133 16.77 -1.40 6.31
N PRO A 134 16.87 -0.32 7.10
CA PRO A 134 17.11 1.02 6.55
C PRO A 134 18.50 1.13 5.93
N ASP A 135 18.57 1.64 4.71
CA ASP A 135 19.80 1.80 3.93
C ASP A 135 19.95 3.20 3.32
N SER A 136 19.07 4.13 3.69
CA SER A 136 19.09 5.51 3.21
C SER A 136 19.12 6.54 4.35
N PRO A 137 19.67 7.75 4.13
CA PRO A 137 19.61 8.88 5.07
C PRO A 137 18.19 9.21 5.53
N VAL A 138 17.26 9.23 4.59
CA VAL A 138 15.88 9.59 4.85
C VAL A 138 15.22 8.53 5.72
N LEU A 139 15.36 7.26 5.36
CA LEU A 139 14.75 6.16 6.09
C LEU A 139 15.43 5.95 7.44
N ASN A 140 16.74 6.18 7.55
CA ASN A 140 17.46 6.19 8.83
C ASN A 140 16.99 7.29 9.78
N ALA A 141 16.79 8.50 9.28
CA ALA A 141 16.21 9.58 10.08
C ALA A 141 14.77 9.29 10.50
N LEU A 142 14.05 8.49 9.72
CA LEU A 142 12.70 8.01 10.00
C LEU A 142 12.67 6.66 10.76
N SER A 143 13.83 6.01 10.96
CA SER A 143 13.92 4.65 11.51
C SER A 143 13.25 4.56 12.87
N GLY A 144 12.43 3.52 13.03
CA GLY A 144 11.49 3.36 14.14
C GLY A 144 10.05 3.79 13.82
N ARG A 145 9.81 4.44 12.67
CA ARG A 145 8.46 4.91 12.25
C ARG A 145 8.00 4.41 10.87
N GLY A 146 8.72 3.46 10.26
CA GLY A 146 8.44 2.94 8.91
C GLY A 146 8.82 3.90 7.76
N SER A 147 8.70 3.45 6.51
CA SER A 147 8.95 4.30 5.32
C SER A 147 7.84 5.34 5.11
N LEU A 148 8.10 6.40 4.31
CA LEU A 148 7.07 7.40 4.01
C LEU A 148 5.85 6.77 3.32
N SER A 149 6.09 5.89 2.34
CA SER A 149 5.04 5.14 1.66
C SER A 149 4.19 4.33 2.65
N TRP A 150 4.85 3.63 3.57
CA TRP A 150 4.18 2.86 4.62
C TRP A 150 3.30 3.77 5.50
N ARG A 151 3.81 4.93 5.92
CA ARG A 151 3.05 5.88 6.75
C ARG A 151 1.84 6.49 6.02
N LEU A 152 2.00 6.84 4.76
CA LEU A 152 0.92 7.36 3.92
C LEU A 152 -0.18 6.32 3.77
N GLN A 153 0.18 5.07 3.47
CA GLN A 153 -0.77 3.97 3.34
C GLN A 153 -1.52 3.72 4.66
N HIS A 154 -0.83 3.74 5.81
CA HIS A 154 -1.47 3.55 7.11
C HIS A 154 -2.39 4.72 7.48
N ALA A 155 -1.99 5.95 7.20
CA ALA A 155 -2.83 7.13 7.42
C ALA A 155 -4.09 7.10 6.55
N GLU A 156 -3.97 6.69 5.29
CA GLU A 156 -5.10 6.50 4.39
C GLU A 156 -6.04 5.38 4.88
N THR A 157 -5.49 4.24 5.31
CA THR A 157 -6.27 3.15 5.91
C THR A 157 -7.03 3.62 7.15
N LEU A 158 -6.42 4.42 8.03
CA LEU A 158 -7.11 4.98 9.19
C LEU A 158 -8.29 5.89 8.79
N GLN A 159 -8.11 6.77 7.80
CA GLN A 159 -9.18 7.63 7.31
C GLN A 159 -10.34 6.82 6.70
N ARG A 160 -10.03 5.76 5.94
CA ARG A 160 -11.03 4.86 5.36
C ARG A 160 -11.80 4.09 6.43
N LEU A 161 -11.11 3.62 7.48
CA LEU A 161 -11.74 2.97 8.63
C LEU A 161 -12.62 3.96 9.43
N ASP A 162 -12.21 5.22 9.58
CA ASP A 162 -13.01 6.26 10.21
C ASP A 162 -14.30 6.57 9.40
N ALA A 163 -14.20 6.64 8.08
CA ALA A 163 -15.36 6.76 7.20
C ALA A 163 -16.33 5.56 7.34
N LEU A 164 -15.78 4.34 7.38
CA LEU A 164 -16.57 3.13 7.61
C LEU A 164 -17.27 3.15 8.99
N LEU A 165 -16.56 3.55 10.05
CA LEU A 165 -17.18 3.70 11.37
C LEU A 165 -18.31 4.72 11.36
N SER A 166 -18.15 5.85 10.66
CA SER A 166 -19.22 6.83 10.49
C SER A 166 -20.45 6.22 9.81
N GLU A 167 -20.27 5.47 8.72
CA GLU A 167 -21.34 4.75 8.01
C GLU A 167 -22.08 3.78 8.93
N LEU A 168 -21.34 2.94 9.66
CA LEU A 168 -21.91 1.95 10.58
C LEU A 168 -22.65 2.59 11.77
N ASN A 169 -22.15 3.72 12.28
CA ASN A 169 -22.85 4.47 13.32
C ASN A 169 -24.16 5.08 12.81
N THR A 170 -24.17 5.64 11.58
CA THR A 170 -25.42 6.09 10.94
C THR A 170 -26.40 4.93 10.72
N HIS A 171 -25.90 3.73 10.38
CA HIS A 171 -26.73 2.53 10.28
C HIS A 171 -27.29 2.11 11.63
N LYS A 172 -26.52 2.19 12.71
CA LYS A 172 -26.99 1.92 14.07
C LYS A 172 -28.14 2.87 14.47
N GLU A 173 -28.01 4.15 14.17
CA GLU A 173 -29.08 5.14 14.39
C GLU A 173 -30.32 4.82 13.53
N SER A 174 -30.12 4.55 12.25
CA SER A 174 -31.19 4.21 11.30
C SER A 174 -31.93 2.93 11.72
N TYR A 175 -31.21 1.93 12.21
CA TYR A 175 -31.80 0.73 12.79
C TYR A 175 -32.67 1.05 14.03
N GLY A 176 -32.21 1.95 14.92
CA GLY A 176 -33.03 2.42 16.04
C GLY A 176 -34.37 2.99 15.59
N HIS A 177 -34.34 3.86 14.56
CA HIS A 177 -35.56 4.40 13.97
C HIS A 177 -36.43 3.32 13.31
N LEU A 178 -35.83 2.35 12.63
CA LEU A 178 -36.55 1.22 12.03
C LEU A 178 -37.31 0.43 13.10
N GLN A 179 -36.63 0.12 14.21
CA GLN A 179 -37.18 -0.62 15.33
C GLN A 179 -38.33 0.16 15.98
N GLU A 180 -38.18 1.47 16.21
CA GLU A 180 -39.26 2.31 16.73
C GLU A 180 -40.49 2.32 15.83
N ILE A 181 -40.31 2.40 14.51
CA ILE A 181 -41.42 2.37 13.55
C ILE A 181 -42.13 1.03 13.64
N TYR A 182 -41.39 -0.08 13.60
CA TYR A 182 -41.93 -1.43 13.71
C TYR A 182 -42.75 -1.62 15.00
N GLU A 183 -42.23 -1.18 16.15
CA GLU A 183 -42.91 -1.32 17.44
C GLU A 183 -44.19 -0.47 17.59
N ARG A 184 -44.33 0.61 16.80
CA ARG A 184 -45.52 1.48 16.80
C ARG A 184 -46.66 0.94 15.93
N HIS A 185 -46.36 0.23 14.86
CA HIS A 185 -47.36 -0.24 13.88
C HIS A 185 -48.48 -1.09 14.48
N PRO A 186 -48.22 -2.06 15.39
CA PRO A 186 -49.27 -2.83 16.05
C PRO A 186 -50.21 -1.98 16.94
N LYS A 187 -49.75 -0.82 17.41
CA LYS A 187 -50.46 0.03 18.38
C LYS A 187 -51.35 1.10 17.72
N HIS A 188 -51.05 1.49 16.49
CA HIS A 188 -51.70 2.62 15.81
C HIS A 188 -51.97 2.34 14.32
N GLU A 189 -53.02 1.56 14.04
CA GLU A 189 -53.40 1.14 12.69
C GLU A 189 -53.66 2.29 11.70
N LYS A 190 -54.17 3.43 12.19
CA LYS A 190 -54.49 4.62 11.35
C LYS A 190 -53.32 5.60 11.15
N LEU A 191 -52.18 5.40 11.82
CA LEU A 191 -51.02 6.32 11.79
C LEU A 191 -49.73 5.59 11.36
N ARG A 192 -49.84 4.59 10.48
CA ARG A 192 -48.68 3.84 9.98
C ARG A 192 -47.79 4.74 9.13
N THR A 193 -46.53 4.83 9.53
CA THR A 193 -45.47 5.54 8.79
C THR A 193 -44.42 4.55 8.32
N PHE A 194 -43.76 4.81 7.19
CA PHE A 194 -42.75 3.93 6.64
C PHE A 194 -41.38 4.61 6.63
N PRO A 195 -40.28 3.86 6.80
CA PRO A 195 -38.94 4.42 6.75
C PRO A 195 -38.63 5.01 5.36
N ALA A 196 -38.29 6.30 5.33
CA ALA A 196 -37.87 6.99 4.11
C ALA A 196 -36.36 6.83 3.80
N PHE A 197 -35.57 6.32 4.75
CA PHE A 197 -34.13 6.11 4.59
C PHE A 197 -33.82 4.72 4.02
N ARG A 198 -32.61 4.57 3.49
CA ARG A 198 -32.01 3.28 3.12
C ARG A 198 -30.61 3.20 3.71
N PHE A 199 -30.19 2.01 4.08
CA PHE A 199 -28.82 1.74 4.51
C PHE A 199 -27.91 1.88 3.29
N ARG A 200 -26.98 2.83 3.33
CA ARG A 200 -26.05 3.11 2.22
C ARG A 200 -24.68 2.55 2.58
N THR A 201 -24.08 1.80 1.68
CA THR A 201 -22.86 1.02 1.95
C THR A 201 -21.60 1.43 1.18
N PRO A 202 -21.36 2.70 0.79
CA PRO A 202 -20.19 3.04 -0.02
C PRO A 202 -18.85 2.70 0.66
N ALA A 203 -18.70 2.92 1.96
CA ALA A 203 -17.47 2.60 2.68
C ALA A 203 -17.28 1.09 2.84
N THR A 204 -18.38 0.36 3.08
CA THR A 204 -18.37 -1.11 3.11
C THR A 204 -17.96 -1.70 1.74
N GLU A 205 -18.51 -1.20 0.64
CA GLU A 205 -18.17 -1.65 -0.72
C GLU A 205 -16.71 -1.36 -1.06
N LEU A 206 -16.19 -0.19 -0.69
CA LEU A 206 -14.78 0.15 -0.84
C LEU A 206 -13.86 -0.75 0.01
N LEU A 207 -14.30 -1.14 1.22
CA LEU A 207 -13.54 -2.08 2.05
C LEU A 207 -13.42 -3.45 1.36
N ILE A 208 -14.54 -3.98 0.83
CA ILE A 208 -14.59 -5.26 0.12
C ILE A 208 -13.72 -5.22 -1.14
N THR A 209 -13.79 -4.12 -1.89
CA THR A 209 -13.10 -3.99 -3.19
C THR A 209 -11.60 -3.74 -3.03
N HIS A 210 -11.21 -2.82 -2.14
CA HIS A 210 -9.80 -2.40 -2.04
C HIS A 210 -8.98 -3.27 -1.09
N ARG A 211 -9.61 -4.01 -0.18
CA ARG A 211 -8.95 -4.89 0.82
C ARG A 211 -7.66 -4.29 1.43
N HIS A 212 -7.76 -3.05 1.88
CA HIS A 212 -6.63 -2.19 2.27
C HIS A 212 -6.18 -2.36 3.74
N VAL A 213 -6.79 -3.28 4.48
CA VAL A 213 -6.41 -3.67 5.85
C VAL A 213 -5.70 -5.03 5.80
N GLU A 214 -4.38 -5.02 5.96
CA GLU A 214 -3.59 -6.26 5.86
C GLU A 214 -3.99 -7.31 6.91
N GLY A 215 -3.91 -8.59 6.53
CA GLY A 215 -4.10 -9.73 7.44
C GLY A 215 -5.49 -9.81 8.10
N SER A 216 -6.53 -9.31 7.44
CA SER A 216 -7.87 -9.17 8.02
C SER A 216 -8.98 -9.86 7.21
N GLU A 217 -8.76 -11.12 6.78
CA GLU A 217 -9.78 -11.89 6.03
C GLU A 217 -11.13 -11.97 6.75
N VAL A 218 -11.11 -12.17 8.08
CA VAL A 218 -12.33 -12.16 8.90
C VAL A 218 -13.11 -10.85 8.77
N LEU A 219 -12.44 -9.71 8.62
CA LEU A 219 -13.09 -8.42 8.42
C LEU A 219 -13.77 -8.36 7.05
N TYR A 220 -13.14 -8.91 6.01
CA TYR A 220 -13.69 -8.91 4.65
C TYR A 220 -14.88 -9.86 4.51
N ASP A 221 -14.78 -11.08 5.01
CA ASP A 221 -15.88 -12.05 5.01
C ASP A 221 -17.10 -11.49 5.76
N PHE A 222 -16.84 -10.80 6.88
CA PHE A 222 -17.88 -10.12 7.63
C PHE A 222 -18.49 -8.96 6.84
N ALA A 223 -17.67 -8.14 6.17
CA ALA A 223 -18.13 -7.02 5.37
C ALA A 223 -19.03 -7.46 4.20
N GLU A 224 -18.66 -8.54 3.51
CA GLU A 224 -19.48 -9.13 2.43
C GLU A 224 -20.83 -9.61 2.97
N THR A 225 -20.83 -10.36 4.08
CA THR A 225 -22.07 -10.81 4.73
C THR A 225 -22.93 -9.62 5.19
N TYR A 226 -22.30 -8.58 5.76
CA TYR A 226 -22.97 -7.37 6.19
C TYR A 226 -23.63 -6.63 5.01
N TYR A 227 -22.90 -6.48 3.91
CA TYR A 227 -23.38 -5.84 2.69
C TYR A 227 -24.65 -6.52 2.15
N GLU A 228 -24.64 -7.85 2.02
CA GLU A 228 -25.82 -8.61 1.58
C GLU A 228 -27.02 -8.42 2.51
N ASN A 229 -26.79 -8.41 3.83
CA ASN A 229 -27.85 -8.21 4.80
C ASN A 229 -28.47 -6.81 4.70
N MET A 230 -27.68 -5.78 4.41
CA MET A 230 -28.18 -4.42 4.19
C MET A 230 -29.03 -4.33 2.91
N ILE A 231 -28.64 -5.02 1.84
CA ILE A 231 -29.46 -5.12 0.61
C ILE A 231 -30.81 -5.76 0.92
N LYS A 232 -30.83 -6.96 1.52
CA LYS A 232 -32.08 -7.68 1.87
C LYS A 232 -32.99 -6.84 2.76
N THR A 233 -32.40 -6.09 3.69
CA THR A 233 -33.13 -5.18 4.58
C THR A 233 -33.73 -4.00 3.81
N ASN A 234 -32.96 -3.38 2.92
CA ASN A 234 -33.44 -2.29 2.06
C ASN A 234 -34.58 -2.72 1.12
N GLU A 235 -34.48 -3.90 0.53
CA GLU A 235 -35.54 -4.49 -0.30
C GLU A 235 -36.81 -4.70 0.52
N SER A 236 -36.69 -5.30 1.70
CA SER A 236 -37.82 -5.55 2.61
C SER A 236 -38.50 -4.24 3.02
N ILE A 237 -37.74 -3.22 3.44
CA ILE A 237 -38.29 -1.90 3.81
C ILE A 237 -38.98 -1.23 2.62
N THR A 238 -38.49 -1.45 1.39
CA THR A 238 -39.10 -0.90 0.17
C THR A 238 -40.46 -1.50 -0.13
N LEU A 239 -40.64 -2.79 0.15
CA LEU A 239 -41.90 -3.48 -0.06
C LEU A 239 -42.93 -3.23 1.05
N TRP A 240 -42.53 -2.65 2.19
CA TRP A 240 -43.38 -2.51 3.38
C TRP A 240 -44.74 -1.85 3.11
N PRO A 241 -44.87 -0.76 2.33
CA PRO A 241 -46.17 -0.15 2.05
C PRO A 241 -47.14 -1.07 1.29
N ALA A 242 -46.62 -2.01 0.48
CA ALA A 242 -47.43 -2.88 -0.37
C ALA A 242 -47.61 -4.29 0.19
N GLN A 243 -46.62 -4.81 0.94
CA GLN A 243 -46.54 -6.19 1.43
C GLN A 243 -46.31 -6.20 2.95
N GLN A 244 -47.23 -5.58 3.70
CA GLN A 244 -47.00 -5.29 5.10
C GLN A 244 -46.80 -6.54 5.98
N ALA A 245 -47.66 -7.54 5.86
CA ALA A 245 -47.59 -8.74 6.69
C ALA A 245 -46.27 -9.51 6.50
N ASP A 246 -45.80 -9.62 5.26
CA ASP A 246 -44.56 -10.31 4.93
C ASP A 246 -43.33 -9.56 5.46
N VAL A 247 -43.31 -8.24 5.31
CA VAL A 247 -42.21 -7.41 5.81
C VAL A 247 -42.17 -7.36 7.33
N GLU A 248 -43.32 -7.24 8.00
CA GLU A 248 -43.36 -7.29 9.47
C GLU A 248 -42.92 -8.65 10.01
N LYS A 249 -43.29 -9.74 9.34
CA LYS A 249 -42.78 -11.08 9.67
C LYS A 249 -41.26 -11.13 9.52
N TYR A 250 -40.71 -10.69 8.38
CA TYR A 250 -39.26 -10.62 8.16
C TYR A 250 -38.57 -9.80 9.25
N LEU A 251 -39.07 -8.62 9.57
CA LEU A 251 -38.50 -7.75 10.61
C LEU A 251 -38.56 -8.42 12.00
N SER A 252 -39.66 -9.07 12.34
CA SER A 252 -39.79 -9.81 13.60
C SER A 252 -38.72 -10.89 13.78
N GLU A 253 -38.35 -11.56 12.68
CA GLU A 253 -37.36 -12.63 12.67
C GLU A 253 -35.92 -12.09 12.63
N ASN A 254 -35.69 -10.92 12.02
CA ASN A 254 -34.35 -10.44 11.66
C ASN A 254 -33.87 -9.18 12.40
N LEU A 255 -34.73 -8.40 13.08
CA LEU A 255 -34.30 -7.17 13.78
C LEU A 255 -33.14 -7.43 14.76
N SER A 256 -33.25 -8.49 15.56
CA SER A 256 -32.18 -8.87 16.51
C SER A 256 -30.88 -9.29 15.83
N LEU A 257 -30.96 -9.88 14.62
CA LEU A 257 -29.80 -10.24 13.82
C LEU A 257 -29.14 -8.97 13.26
N ILE A 258 -29.93 -8.08 12.64
CA ILE A 258 -29.45 -6.82 12.07
C ILE A 258 -28.69 -5.99 13.10
N SER A 259 -29.26 -5.82 14.29
CA SER A 259 -28.60 -5.10 15.40
C SER A 259 -27.26 -5.71 15.77
N ARG A 260 -27.23 -7.04 15.98
CA ARG A 260 -25.99 -7.78 16.31
C ARG A 260 -24.95 -7.68 15.21
N THR A 261 -25.36 -7.72 13.93
CA THR A 261 -24.42 -7.61 12.81
C THR A 261 -23.82 -6.20 12.73
N ILE A 262 -24.62 -5.14 12.93
CA ILE A 262 -24.11 -3.75 12.97
C ILE A 262 -23.11 -3.58 14.12
N ASP A 263 -23.47 -3.99 15.34
CA ASP A 263 -22.61 -3.86 16.52
C ASP A 263 -21.33 -4.70 16.40
N GLY A 264 -21.46 -5.92 15.88
CA GLY A 264 -20.32 -6.80 15.59
C GLY A 264 -19.36 -6.18 14.57
N PHE A 265 -19.89 -5.56 13.51
CA PHE A 265 -19.05 -4.93 12.51
C PHE A 265 -18.30 -3.72 13.08
N ILE A 266 -18.99 -2.87 13.85
CA ILE A 266 -18.39 -1.72 14.54
C ILE A 266 -17.25 -2.20 15.44
N GLY A 267 -17.45 -3.31 16.18
CA GLY A 267 -16.41 -3.92 17.00
C GLY A 267 -15.18 -4.32 16.20
N LEU A 268 -15.37 -5.08 15.11
CA LEU A 268 -14.29 -5.53 14.23
C LEU A 268 -13.51 -4.35 13.62
N VAL A 269 -14.22 -3.33 13.13
CA VAL A 269 -13.60 -2.15 12.52
C VAL A 269 -12.82 -1.35 13.57
N LYS A 270 -13.33 -1.20 14.79
CA LYS A 270 -12.59 -0.55 15.90
C LYS A 270 -11.31 -1.31 16.24
N SER A 271 -11.38 -2.63 16.35
CA SER A 271 -10.19 -3.46 16.60
C SER A 271 -9.17 -3.37 15.45
N ALA A 272 -9.63 -3.38 14.20
CA ALA A 272 -8.76 -3.18 13.04
C ALA A 272 -8.08 -1.81 13.07
N ARG A 273 -8.85 -0.74 13.32
CA ARG A 273 -8.34 0.63 13.45
C ARG A 273 -7.31 0.77 14.57
N GLN A 274 -7.56 0.14 15.72
CA GLN A 274 -6.62 0.16 16.84
C GLN A 274 -5.28 -0.49 16.45
N ARG A 275 -5.31 -1.67 15.82
CA ARG A 275 -4.07 -2.33 15.33
C ARG A 275 -3.28 -1.46 14.35
N VAL A 276 -3.97 -0.82 13.40
CA VAL A 276 -3.32 0.08 12.44
C VAL A 276 -2.74 1.31 13.15
N SER A 277 -3.45 1.87 14.13
CA SER A 277 -2.97 3.02 14.91
C SER A 277 -1.76 2.69 15.76
N GLU A 278 -1.74 1.50 16.39
CA GLU A 278 -0.61 1.03 17.21
C GLU A 278 0.62 0.74 16.36
N ALA A 279 0.45 0.31 15.11
CA ALA A 279 1.58 0.13 14.20
C ALA A 279 2.28 1.46 13.84
N VAL A 280 1.53 2.58 13.82
CA VAL A 280 2.02 3.91 13.41
C VAL A 280 2.61 4.72 14.56
N ALA A 281 2.27 4.37 15.81
CA ALA A 281 2.67 5.09 17.03
C ALA A 281 4.12 4.80 17.44
#